data_AF-A0A2G6FJZ6-F1
#
_entry.id   AF-A0A2G6FJZ6-F1
#
_cell.length_a   1.000
_cell.length_b   1.000
_cell.length_c   1.000
_cell.angle_alpha   90.00
_cell.angle_beta   90.00
_cell.angle_gamma   90.00
#
_symmetry.space_group_name_H-M   'P 1'
#
loop_
_entity.id
_entity.type
_entity.pdbx_description
1 polymer ?
#
loop_
_entity_poly.entity_id
_entity_poly.type
_entity_poly.pdbx_seq_one_letter_code
_entity_poly.pdbx_strand_id
1 'polypeptide(L)'
;MGNRLTSADTISSWGYNQNNELGGYDDISFEYDANGNMIKKTVGSVVTSYVYNIENRLTEIWNGEAGTGSLIASYYYDPFGRRLWKEVSDVRTHFHYADEGLIGEYDAAGSELRTYGYKPGSTWTTDPLFMKA
;
A
#
# COMPACT_ATOMS: atom_id res chain seq x y z
N MET A 1 -23.38 12.94 -7.92
CA MET A 1 -22.35 11.89 -7.72
C MET A 1 -22.94 10.88 -6.74
N GLY A 2 -22.83 9.58 -7.03
CA GLY A 2 -23.45 8.53 -6.23
C GLY A 2 -22.50 7.37 -6.06
N ASN A 3 -22.43 6.84 -4.85
CA ASN A 3 -21.65 5.65 -4.56
C ASN A 3 -22.29 4.43 -5.24
N ARG A 4 -21.46 3.45 -5.60
CA ARG A 4 -21.93 2.20 -6.20
C ARG A 4 -22.64 1.37 -5.14
N LEU A 5 -23.97 1.26 -5.22
CA LEU A 5 -24.76 0.54 -4.22
C LEU A 5 -24.86 -0.97 -4.47
N THR A 6 -24.50 -1.45 -5.67
CA THR A 6 -24.52 -2.86 -6.06
C THR A 6 -23.46 -3.15 -7.13
N SER A 7 -23.03 -4.41 -7.22
CA SER A 7 -22.28 -4.97 -8.35
C SER A 7 -22.96 -6.26 -8.82
N ALA A 8 -22.79 -6.63 -10.09
CA ALA A 8 -23.19 -7.95 -10.59
C ALA A 8 -22.44 -9.09 -9.87
N ASP A 9 -21.29 -8.79 -9.29
CA ASP A 9 -20.42 -9.74 -8.58
C ASP A 9 -20.76 -9.89 -7.08
N THR A 10 -21.72 -9.12 -6.56
CA THR A 10 -22.10 -9.12 -5.12
C THR A 10 -23.60 -9.33 -4.97
N ILE A 11 -24.01 -10.20 -4.05
CA ILE A 11 -25.43 -10.54 -3.87
C ILE A 11 -26.16 -9.44 -3.08
N SER A 12 -25.45 -8.75 -2.19
CA SER A 12 -26.02 -7.72 -1.31
C SER A 12 -25.74 -6.28 -1.75
N SER A 13 -26.55 -5.36 -1.21
CA SER A 13 -26.36 -3.92 -1.34
C SER A 13 -25.20 -3.43 -0.48
N TRP A 14 -24.39 -2.54 -1.04
CA TRP A 14 -23.23 -1.97 -0.39
C TRP A 14 -23.65 -0.89 0.62
N GLY A 15 -23.20 -1.04 1.87
CA GLY A 15 -23.44 -0.07 2.92
C GLY A 15 -22.36 1.01 2.94
N TYR A 16 -22.74 2.28 3.08
CA TYR A 16 -21.81 3.40 3.18
C TYR A 16 -22.07 4.22 4.44
N ASN A 17 -21.02 4.77 5.03
CA ASN A 17 -21.16 5.71 6.15
C ASN A 17 -21.42 7.15 5.66
N GLN A 18 -21.55 8.10 6.59
CA GLN A 18 -21.81 9.52 6.26
C GLN A 18 -20.67 10.19 5.47
N ASN A 19 -19.46 9.64 5.52
CA ASN A 19 -18.30 10.11 4.77
C ASN A 19 -18.21 9.51 3.36
N ASN A 20 -19.23 8.76 2.92
CA ASN A 20 -19.24 8.02 1.65
C ASN A 20 -18.19 6.88 1.60
N GLU A 21 -17.75 6.38 2.75
CA GLU A 21 -16.83 5.25 2.83
C GLU A 21 -17.61 3.94 2.87
N LEU A 22 -17.15 2.94 2.12
CA LEU A 22 -17.79 1.63 2.01
C LEU A 22 -17.64 0.87 3.33
N GLY A 23 -18.71 0.70 4.09
CA GLY A 23 -18.70 -0.02 5.37
C GLY A 23 -18.72 -1.54 5.21
N GLY A 24 -19.28 -2.05 4.11
CA GLY A 24 -19.28 -3.49 3.85
C GLY A 24 -20.31 -3.93 2.81
N TYR A 25 -20.17 -5.19 2.42
CA TYR A 25 -21.10 -5.95 1.58
C TYR A 25 -20.83 -7.44 1.78
N ASP A 26 -21.86 -8.27 1.65
CA ASP A 26 -21.81 -9.72 1.83
C ASP A 26 -21.18 -10.12 3.18
N ASP A 27 -20.06 -10.84 3.16
CA ASP A 27 -19.27 -11.25 4.33
C ASP A 27 -18.05 -10.35 4.57
N ILE A 28 -17.99 -9.20 3.90
CA ILE A 28 -16.87 -8.27 3.94
C ILE A 28 -17.26 -7.00 4.71
N SER A 29 -16.46 -6.62 5.68
CA SER A 29 -16.57 -5.33 6.36
C SER A 29 -15.26 -4.54 6.31
N PHE A 30 -15.39 -3.22 6.37
CA PHE A 30 -14.28 -2.29 6.38
C PHE A 30 -14.44 -1.26 7.49
N GLU A 31 -13.34 -0.90 8.12
CA GLU A 31 -13.26 0.16 9.12
C GLU A 31 -12.21 1.18 8.68
N TYR A 32 -12.47 2.45 8.99
CA TYR A 32 -11.65 3.59 8.56
C TYR A 32 -11.28 4.46 9.76
N ASP A 33 -10.11 5.10 9.69
CA ASP A 33 -9.76 6.18 10.62
C ASP A 33 -10.46 7.50 10.25
N ALA A 34 -10.25 8.54 11.06
CA ALA A 34 -10.85 9.85 10.84
C ALA A 34 -10.35 10.57 9.56
N ASN A 35 -9.23 10.12 8.99
CA ASN A 35 -8.68 10.65 7.73
C ASN A 35 -9.19 9.87 6.50
N GLY A 36 -10.02 8.84 6.72
CA GLY A 36 -10.57 7.97 5.68
C GLY A 36 -9.62 6.88 5.20
N ASN A 37 -8.54 6.59 5.94
CA ASN A 37 -7.70 5.44 5.64
C ASN A 37 -8.39 4.16 6.15
N MET A 38 -8.43 3.12 5.32
CA MET A 38 -8.95 1.82 5.73
C MET A 38 -8.00 1.17 6.74
N ILE A 39 -8.39 1.08 8.00
CA ILE A 39 -7.58 0.50 9.08
C ILE A 39 -7.85 -0.98 9.31
N LYS A 40 -8.99 -1.50 8.84
CA LYS A 40 -9.36 -2.90 9.00
C LYS A 40 -10.23 -3.38 7.84
N LYS A 41 -9.95 -4.59 7.38
CA LYS A 41 -10.78 -5.35 6.46
C LYS A 41 -11.04 -6.72 7.07
N THR A 42 -12.30 -7.11 7.16
CA THR A 42 -12.69 -8.45 7.59
C THR A 42 -13.37 -9.16 6.42
N VAL A 43 -12.97 -10.39 6.13
CA VAL A 43 -13.62 -11.28 5.14
C VAL A 43 -13.99 -12.56 5.88
N GLY A 44 -15.28 -12.75 6.16
CA GLY A 44 -15.74 -13.81 7.05
C GLY A 44 -15.15 -13.65 8.45
N SER A 45 -14.25 -14.55 8.85
CA SER A 45 -13.50 -14.48 10.11
C SER A 45 -12.05 -13.99 9.96
N VAL A 46 -11.60 -13.73 8.74
CA VAL A 46 -10.21 -13.32 8.45
C VAL A 46 -10.11 -11.81 8.56
N VAL A 47 -9.27 -11.33 9.47
CA VAL A 47 -9.00 -9.92 9.69
C VAL A 47 -7.67 -9.54 9.06
N THR A 48 -7.65 -8.44 8.32
CA THR A 48 -6.43 -7.75 7.89
C THR A 48 -6.45 -6.33 8.44
N SER A 49 -5.42 -5.95 9.19
CA SER A 49 -5.30 -4.59 9.75
C SER A 49 -4.21 -3.80 9.03
N TYR A 50 -4.42 -2.49 8.92
CA TYR A 50 -3.54 -1.56 8.22
C TYR A 50 -3.16 -0.41 9.16
N VAL A 51 -1.87 -0.09 9.22
CA VAL A 51 -1.35 0.99 10.06
C VAL A 51 -0.78 2.09 9.17
N TYR A 52 -1.11 3.34 9.48
CA TYR A 52 -0.68 4.51 8.73
C TYR A 52 0.12 5.44 9.62
N ASN A 53 1.11 6.12 9.04
CA ASN A 53 1.77 7.24 9.72
C ASN A 53 0.89 8.51 9.67
N ILE A 54 1.35 9.57 10.34
CA ILE A 54 0.64 10.85 10.42
C ILE A 54 0.47 11.56 9.06
N GLU A 55 1.22 11.14 8.04
CA GLU A 55 1.13 11.65 6.67
C GLU A 55 0.22 10.77 5.79
N ASN A 56 -0.60 9.90 6.39
CA ASN A 56 -1.50 8.95 5.72
C ASN A 56 -0.78 7.95 4.80
N ARG A 57 0.45 7.55 5.16
CA ARG A 57 1.23 6.55 4.42
C ARG A 57 1.17 5.21 5.16
N LEU A 58 0.80 4.14 4.44
CA LEU A 58 0.71 2.79 4.98
C LEU A 58 2.09 2.31 5.45
N THR A 59 2.27 2.05 6.74
CA THR A 59 3.52 1.59 7.34
C THR A 59 3.53 0.10 7.65
N GLU A 60 2.38 -0.49 7.96
CA GLU A 60 2.29 -1.91 8.33
C GLU A 60 1.00 -2.54 7.83
N ILE A 61 1.07 -3.83 7.53
CA ILE A 61 -0.08 -4.69 7.28
C ILE A 61 0.04 -5.92 8.18
N TRP A 62 -1.05 -6.27 8.86
CA TRP A 62 -1.12 -7.38 9.80
C TRP A 62 -2.21 -8.37 9.38
N ASN A 63 -1.91 -9.67 9.50
CA ASN A 63 -2.93 -10.72 9.53
C ASN A 63 -3.40 -10.86 10.99
N GLY A 64 -4.65 -10.46 11.25
CA GLY A 64 -5.18 -10.24 12.60
C GLY A 64 -5.14 -8.77 13.03
N GLU A 65 -5.34 -8.53 14.33
CA GLU A 65 -5.29 -7.18 14.92
C GLU A 65 -3.88 -6.57 14.84
N ALA A 66 -3.80 -5.27 14.56
CA ALA A 66 -2.53 -4.56 14.52
C ALA A 66 -1.78 -4.67 15.86
N GLY A 67 -0.47 -4.93 15.80
CA GLY A 67 0.41 -5.04 16.98
C GLY A 67 0.37 -6.38 17.72
N THR A 68 -0.67 -7.21 17.53
CA THR A 68 -0.76 -8.55 18.17
C THR A 68 -0.89 -9.71 17.19
N GLY A 69 -1.34 -9.45 15.96
CA GLY A 69 -1.40 -10.43 14.89
C GLY A 69 -0.03 -10.77 14.30
N SER A 70 -0.02 -11.41 13.14
CA SER A 70 1.22 -11.64 12.38
C SER A 70 1.48 -10.47 11.43
N LEU A 71 2.61 -9.79 11.57
CA LEU A 71 3.05 -8.77 10.62
C LEU A 71 3.31 -9.44 9.25
N ILE A 72 2.64 -8.96 8.20
CA ILE A 72 2.81 -9.51 6.84
C ILE A 72 3.58 -8.58 5.91
N ALA A 73 3.54 -7.28 6.19
CA ALA A 73 4.35 -6.30 5.47
C ALA A 73 4.64 -5.07 6.34
N SER A 74 5.84 -4.50 6.17
CA SER A 74 6.19 -3.20 6.72
C SER A 74 6.88 -2.32 5.66
N TYR A 75 6.72 -1.01 5.81
CA TYR A 75 7.19 -0.02 4.85
C TYR A 75 7.78 1.18 5.58
N TYR A 76 8.82 1.77 4.98
CA TYR A 76 9.39 3.02 5.45
C TYR A 76 9.54 4.01 4.32
N TYR A 77 9.35 5.29 4.65
CA TYR A 77 9.26 6.38 3.68
C TYR A 77 10.22 7.49 4.06
N ASP A 78 10.70 8.21 3.06
CA ASP A 78 11.39 9.47 3.26
C ASP A 78 10.41 10.64 3.42
N PRO A 79 10.88 11.85 3.79
CA PRO A 79 10.00 13.01 3.94
C PRO A 79 9.19 13.39 2.69
N PHE A 80 9.68 13.03 1.50
CA PHE A 80 8.99 13.29 0.22
C PHE A 80 7.93 12.24 -0.11
N GLY A 81 7.76 11.21 0.72
CA GLY A 81 6.77 10.14 0.52
C GLY A 81 7.22 9.03 -0.39
N ARG A 82 8.52 8.98 -0.70
CA ARG A 82 9.12 7.89 -1.46
C ARG A 82 9.43 6.76 -0.50
N ARG A 83 9.10 5.53 -0.88
CA ARG A 83 9.35 4.36 -0.05
C ARG A 83 10.83 4.02 -0.08
N LEU A 84 11.53 4.07 1.05
CA LEU A 84 12.95 3.71 1.14
C LEU A 84 13.17 2.19 1.22
N TRP A 85 12.27 1.48 1.89
CA TRP A 85 12.27 0.03 1.90
C TRP A 85 10.87 -0.53 2.11
N LYS A 86 10.68 -1.78 1.66
CA LYS A 86 9.58 -2.65 2.07
C LYS A 86 10.16 -3.94 2.64
N GLU A 87 9.45 -4.54 3.56
CA GLU A 87 9.67 -5.91 3.99
C GLU A 87 8.34 -6.64 3.88
N VAL A 88 8.29 -7.71 3.09
CA VAL A 88 7.08 -8.49 2.86
C VAL A 88 7.44 -9.95 3.01
N SER A 89 6.78 -10.65 3.95
CA SER A 89 7.10 -12.05 4.28
C SER A 89 8.61 -12.26 4.50
N ASP A 90 9.22 -11.41 5.33
CA ASP A 90 10.66 -11.40 5.66
C ASP A 90 11.62 -11.10 4.48
N VAL A 91 11.10 -10.73 3.30
CA VAL A 91 11.91 -10.30 2.16
C VAL A 91 11.98 -8.78 2.13
N ARG A 92 13.17 -8.23 2.41
CA ARG A 92 13.43 -6.79 2.34
C ARG A 92 13.90 -6.37 0.95
N THR A 93 13.29 -5.31 0.45
CA THR A 93 13.71 -4.60 -0.77
C THR A 93 13.97 -3.13 -0.44
N HIS A 94 15.15 -2.64 -0.79
CA HIS A 94 15.55 -1.25 -0.72
C HIS A 94 15.31 -0.54 -2.05
N PHE A 95 14.89 0.72 -1.99
CA PHE A 95 14.62 1.55 -3.15
C PHE A 95 15.55 2.75 -3.16
N HIS A 96 16.21 2.97 -4.29
CA HIS A 96 17.15 4.07 -4.49
C HIS A 96 16.61 5.03 -5.51
N TYR A 97 16.73 6.32 -5.23
CA TYR A 97 16.15 7.39 -6.03
C TYR A 97 17.20 8.40 -6.47
N ALA A 98 17.02 8.91 -7.68
CA ALA A 98 17.66 10.12 -8.19
C ALA A 98 16.61 11.20 -8.47
N ASP A 99 17.02 12.34 -9.03
CA ASP A 99 16.10 13.43 -9.38
C ASP A 99 15.10 13.01 -10.46
N GLU A 100 15.50 12.07 -11.32
CA GLU A 100 14.67 11.53 -12.40
C GLU A 100 13.62 10.51 -11.93
N GLY A 101 13.81 9.86 -10.78
CA GLY A 101 12.90 8.80 -10.33
C GLY A 101 13.56 7.68 -9.52
N LEU A 102 12.89 6.52 -9.49
CA LEU A 102 13.41 5.29 -8.89
C LEU A 102 14.48 4.69 -9.79
N ILE A 103 15.73 4.63 -9.35
CA ILE A 103 16.85 4.16 -10.17
C ILE A 103 17.26 2.72 -9.87
N GLY A 104 16.87 2.16 -8.72
CA GLY A 104 17.20 0.78 -8.40
C GLY A 104 16.41 0.18 -7.24
N GLU A 105 16.27 -1.14 -7.30
CA GLU A 105 15.79 -2.01 -6.24
C GLU A 105 16.90 -2.98 -5.83
N TYR A 106 17.12 -3.14 -4.53
CA TYR A 106 18.18 -3.99 -3.99
C TYR A 106 17.62 -4.91 -2.90
N ASP A 107 18.18 -6.10 -2.75
CA ASP A 107 17.85 -6.98 -1.64
C ASP A 107 18.48 -6.49 -0.32
N ALA A 108 18.21 -7.20 0.78
CA ALA A 108 18.76 -6.90 2.10
C ALA A 108 20.29 -6.94 2.17
N ALA A 109 20.95 -7.69 1.27
CA ALA A 109 22.41 -7.79 1.19
C ALA A 109 23.03 -6.72 0.27
N GLY A 110 22.21 -5.89 -0.38
CA GLY A 110 22.65 -4.89 -1.35
C GLY A 110 22.87 -5.43 -2.75
N SER A 111 22.41 -6.65 -3.06
CA SER A 111 22.44 -7.18 -4.41
C SER A 111 21.38 -6.47 -5.25
N GLU A 112 21.75 -6.06 -6.46
CA GLU A 112 20.82 -5.46 -7.42
C GLU A 112 19.73 -6.47 -7.80
N LEU A 113 18.48 -6.07 -7.62
CA LEU A 113 17.30 -6.81 -8.09
C LEU A 113 16.78 -6.22 -9.41
N ARG A 114 16.90 -4.90 -9.54
CA ARG A 114 16.46 -4.16 -10.71
C ARG A 114 17.10 -2.79 -10.78
N THR A 115 17.37 -2.31 -11.98
CA THR A 115 17.78 -0.93 -12.25
C THR A 115 16.94 -0.30 -13.35
N TYR A 116 16.83 1.02 -13.27
CA TYR A 116 16.03 1.84 -14.17
C TYR A 116 16.86 3.01 -14.69
N GLY A 117 16.82 3.22 -16.00
CA GLY A 117 17.48 4.34 -16.64
C GLY A 117 16.50 5.34 -17.21
N TYR A 118 16.76 6.62 -17.00
CA TYR A 118 15.91 7.71 -17.47
C TYR A 118 16.62 8.57 -18.51
N LYS A 119 15.84 9.40 -19.20
CA LYS A 119 16.37 10.36 -20.17
C LYS A 119 17.22 11.41 -19.44
N PRO A 120 18.47 11.69 -19.86
CA PRO A 120 19.28 12.73 -19.23
C PRO A 120 18.55 14.07 -19.17
N GLY A 121 18.53 14.69 -17.99
CA GLY A 121 17.87 15.97 -17.73
C GLY A 121 16.34 15.90 -17.66
N SER A 122 15.75 14.71 -17.56
CA SER A 122 14.33 14.60 -17.22
C SER A 122 14.09 15.03 -15.77
N THR A 123 12.93 15.63 -15.52
CA THR A 123 12.40 15.73 -14.16
C THR A 123 11.88 14.37 -13.70
N TRP A 124 11.57 14.24 -12.41
CA TRP A 124 10.91 13.08 -11.81
C TRP A 124 9.81 12.49 -12.71
N THR A 125 9.96 11.20 -13.07
CA THR A 125 9.02 10.47 -13.94
C THR A 125 8.93 8.99 -13.54
N THR A 126 7.80 8.37 -13.89
CA THR A 126 7.58 6.92 -13.73
C THR A 126 7.78 6.14 -15.02
N ASP A 127 8.30 6.79 -16.07
CA ASP A 127 8.50 6.23 -17.41
C ASP A 127 10.01 6.10 -17.73
N PRO A 128 10.66 4.98 -17.34
CA PRO A 128 12.07 4.76 -17.61
C PRO A 128 12.31 4.41 -19.08
N LEU A 129 13.44 4.86 -19.63
CA LEU A 129 13.91 4.48 -20.97
C LEU A 129 14.32 3.00 -21.05
N PHE A 130 14.88 2.47 -19.97
CA PHE A 130 15.20 1.06 -19.87
C PHE A 130 15.02 0.52 -18.44
N MET A 131 14.83 -0.79 -18.37
CA MET A 131 14.80 -1.56 -17.13
C MET A 131 15.72 -2.77 -17.30
N LYS A 132 16.54 -3.06 -16.29
CA LYS A 132 17.40 -4.24 -16.24
C LYS A 132 17.11 -5.03 -14.96
N ALA A 133 17.09 -6.36 -15.07
CA ALA A 133 17.02 -7.30 -13.97
C ALA A 133 18.37 -8.03 -13.81
#